data_AF-A0A9N9WFC7-F1
#
_entry.id   AF-A0A9N9WFC7-F1
#
_cell.length_a   1.000
_cell.length_b   1.000
_cell.length_c   1.000
_cell.angle_alpha   90.00
_cell.angle_beta   90.00
_cell.angle_gamma   90.00
#
_symmetry.space_group_name_H-M   'P 1'
#
loop_
_entity.id
_entity.type
_entity.pdbx_description
1 polymer ?
#
loop_
_entity_poly.entity_id
_entity_poly.type
_entity_poly.pdbx_seq_one_letter_code
_entity_poly.pdbx_strand_id
1 'polypeptide(L)'
;MVTDDQPIDPYVSIDADEHHLDRSSTKPKTFDPVWNETFTHEVHNVTRYDGAGDAIMPCLGTTSTNYNNIILLCFSLGITVFHDAAIPPDDFVANCTIPFEDLMHRDKDAMDFWVDLEPHGKLHLKIDLKWNSQGM
;
A
#
# COMPACT_ATOMS: atom_id res chain seq x y z
N MET A 1 16.51 10.29 -26.96
CA MET A 1 16.63 8.83 -26.77
C MET A 1 17.11 8.64 -25.35
N VAL A 2 16.20 8.41 -24.41
CA VAL A 2 16.58 7.95 -23.07
C VAL A 2 16.93 6.49 -23.26
N THR A 3 18.21 6.15 -23.13
CA THR A 3 18.65 4.76 -23.14
C THR A 3 18.19 4.13 -21.83
N ASP A 4 17.63 2.92 -21.89
CA ASP A 4 17.12 2.09 -20.77
C ASP A 4 18.19 1.71 -19.72
N ASP A 5 19.38 2.31 -19.83
CA ASP A 5 20.59 2.04 -19.06
C ASP A 5 20.96 3.16 -18.07
N GLN A 6 20.21 4.28 -18.03
CA GLN A 6 20.53 5.36 -17.11
C GLN A 6 19.86 5.15 -15.73
N PRO A 7 20.63 5.09 -14.63
CA PRO A 7 20.06 4.96 -13.30
C PRO A 7 19.10 6.10 -12.99
N ILE A 8 17.99 5.75 -12.36
CA ILE A 8 16.93 6.68 -11.95
C ILE A 8 17.09 7.11 -10.49
N ASP A 9 16.30 8.09 -10.07
CA ASP A 9 16.17 8.50 -8.68
C ASP A 9 14.85 7.94 -8.09
N PRO A 10 14.78 6.66 -7.67
CA PRO A 10 13.49 6.04 -7.35
C PRO A 10 12.99 6.37 -5.95
N TYR A 11 11.67 6.46 -5.83
CA TYR A 11 10.92 6.42 -4.57
C TYR A 11 9.69 5.52 -4.71
N VAL A 12 9.09 5.17 -3.59
CA VAL A 12 7.86 4.39 -3.51
C VAL A 12 6.71 5.25 -2.98
N SER A 13 5.58 5.26 -3.67
CA SER A 13 4.27 5.70 -3.16
C SER A 13 3.52 4.50 -2.59
N ILE A 14 2.88 4.71 -1.45
CA ILE A 14 2.05 3.72 -0.75
C ILE A 14 0.63 4.28 -0.71
N ASP A 15 -0.30 3.54 -1.28
CA ASP A 15 -1.68 3.96 -1.49
C ASP A 15 -2.63 2.84 -1.03
N ALA A 16 -3.78 3.17 -0.45
CA ALA A 16 -4.89 2.25 -0.23
C ALA A 16 -5.98 2.61 -1.23
N ASP A 17 -6.18 1.78 -2.25
CA ASP A 17 -6.94 2.09 -3.46
C ASP A 17 -6.58 3.47 -4.05
N GLU A 18 -7.48 4.45 -3.99
CA GLU A 18 -7.28 5.82 -4.49
C GLU A 18 -6.73 6.79 -3.42
N HIS A 19 -6.46 6.29 -2.20
CA HIS A 19 -6.04 7.10 -1.07
C HIS A 19 -4.55 7.00 -0.81
N HIS A 20 -3.85 8.11 -1.02
CA HIS A 20 -2.44 8.20 -0.67
C HIS A 20 -2.24 8.07 0.84
N LEU A 21 -1.35 7.15 1.23
CA LEU A 21 -0.95 6.94 2.62
C LEU A 21 0.38 7.61 2.88
N ASP A 22 1.42 7.21 2.15
CA ASP A 22 2.79 7.69 2.41
C ASP A 22 3.69 7.58 1.20
N ARG A 23 4.87 8.20 1.29
CA ARG A 23 5.93 8.13 0.30
C ARG A 23 7.28 7.93 0.97
N SER A 24 8.11 7.06 0.40
CA SER A 24 9.50 6.88 0.84
C SER A 24 10.40 8.05 0.46
N SER A 25 11.57 8.11 1.07
CA SER A 25 12.64 8.96 0.55
C SER A 25 13.06 8.54 -0.86
N THR A 26 13.51 9.51 -1.67
CA THR A 26 14.12 9.27 -2.97
C THR A 26 15.56 8.75 -2.78
N LYS A 27 15.93 7.69 -3.49
CA LYS A 27 17.32 7.21 -3.55
C LYS A 27 17.97 7.69 -4.85
N PRO A 28 19.17 8.26 -4.85
CA PRO A 28 19.75 8.81 -6.06
C PRO A 28 20.42 7.73 -6.94
N LYS A 29 20.19 7.81 -8.25
CA LYS A 29 20.95 7.15 -9.33
C LYS A 29 21.15 5.65 -9.10
N THR A 30 20.07 4.91 -8.94
CA THR A 30 20.10 3.46 -8.72
C THR A 30 18.93 2.74 -9.40
N PHE A 31 19.16 1.47 -9.75
CA PHE A 31 18.11 0.51 -10.13
C PHE A 31 17.81 -0.51 -9.03
N ASP A 32 18.62 -0.51 -7.96
CA ASP A 32 18.48 -1.40 -6.80
C ASP A 32 18.43 -0.55 -5.50
N PRO A 33 17.36 0.23 -5.31
CA PRO A 33 17.18 1.07 -4.13
C PRO A 33 16.95 0.24 -2.87
N VAL A 34 17.62 0.64 -1.79
CA VAL A 34 17.38 0.11 -0.44
C VAL A 34 16.81 1.21 0.44
N TRP A 35 15.51 1.17 0.73
CA TRP A 35 14.85 2.16 1.58
C TRP A 35 14.98 1.84 3.06
N ASN A 36 14.62 0.62 3.49
CA ASN A 36 14.56 0.21 4.90
C ASN A 36 13.76 1.21 5.78
N GLU A 37 12.68 1.74 5.22
CA GLU A 37 11.79 2.69 5.87
C GLU A 37 10.54 1.98 6.39
N THR A 38 9.91 2.53 7.43
CA THR A 38 8.72 1.95 8.06
C THR A 38 7.69 3.05 8.26
N PHE A 39 6.47 2.79 7.79
CA PHE A 39 5.34 3.70 7.86
C PHE A 39 4.23 3.06 8.69
N THR A 40 3.43 3.87 9.38
CA THR A 40 2.31 3.38 10.20
C THR A 40 1.11 4.28 9.99
N HIS A 41 0.00 3.68 9.58
CA HIS A 41 -1.27 4.36 9.39
C HIS A 41 -2.33 3.73 10.30
N GLU A 42 -2.91 4.54 11.18
CA GLU A 42 -4.01 4.11 12.03
C GLU A 42 -5.35 4.23 11.29
N VAL A 43 -6.22 3.25 11.50
CA VAL A 43 -7.57 3.27 10.93
C VAL A 43 -8.59 3.08 12.05
N HIS A 44 -9.62 3.94 12.09
CA HIS A 44 -10.64 3.96 13.13
C HIS A 44 -11.99 3.44 12.63
N ASN A 45 -12.80 2.84 13.52
CA ASN A 45 -14.18 2.38 13.27
C ASN A 45 -14.35 1.32 12.16
N VAL A 46 -13.65 0.18 12.27
CA VAL A 46 -13.74 -0.86 11.25
C VAL A 46 -15.09 -1.60 11.28
N THR A 47 -15.83 -1.49 10.19
CA THR A 47 -16.98 -2.35 9.88
C THR A 47 -16.51 -3.44 8.90
N ARG A 48 -16.71 -4.71 9.24
CA ARG A 48 -16.36 -5.82 8.34
C ARG A 48 -17.41 -5.92 7.24
N TYR A 49 -16.99 -6.03 5.97
CA TYR A 49 -17.86 -6.37 4.84
C TYR A 49 -17.53 -7.78 4.35
N ASP A 50 -18.52 -8.53 3.87
CA ASP A 50 -18.34 -9.85 3.28
C ASP A 50 -17.90 -9.72 1.82
N GLY A 51 -17.49 -10.84 1.23
CA GLY A 51 -17.07 -10.89 -0.18
C GLY A 51 -18.16 -10.54 -1.19
N ALA A 52 -19.38 -10.18 -0.77
CA ALA A 52 -20.44 -9.62 -1.60
C ALA A 52 -20.64 -8.11 -1.40
N GLY A 53 -19.89 -7.48 -0.49
CA GLY A 53 -20.00 -6.06 -0.13
C GLY A 53 -21.00 -5.77 1.01
N ASP A 54 -21.55 -6.79 1.66
CA ASP A 54 -22.51 -6.64 2.76
C ASP A 54 -21.81 -6.62 4.13
N ALA A 55 -22.24 -5.76 5.05
CA ALA A 55 -21.61 -5.66 6.37
C ALA A 55 -21.82 -6.93 7.23
N ILE A 56 -20.75 -7.66 7.54
CA ILE A 56 -20.70 -8.84 8.43
C ILE A 56 -20.30 -8.45 9.87
N MET A 57 -21.09 -7.61 10.50
CA MET A 57 -21.63 -7.79 11.88
C MET A 57 -22.41 -6.55 12.35
N PRO A 58 -23.44 -6.72 13.20
CA PRO A 58 -24.52 -5.77 13.34
C PRO A 58 -24.33 -4.86 14.57
N CYS A 59 -24.39 -3.55 14.36
CA CYS A 59 -25.04 -2.68 15.33
C CYS A 59 -26.14 -1.93 14.60
N LEU A 60 -27.36 -2.00 15.16
CA LEU A 60 -28.53 -1.25 14.72
C LEU A 60 -28.13 0.22 14.56
N GLY A 61 -28.00 0.69 13.32
CA GLY A 61 -27.67 2.08 13.07
C GLY A 61 -27.11 2.27 11.68
N THR A 62 -27.97 2.76 10.79
CA THR A 62 -27.53 3.50 9.61
C THR A 62 -26.35 4.40 9.94
N THR A 63 -25.24 4.29 9.22
CA THR A 63 -24.16 5.28 9.34
C THR A 63 -23.91 5.96 8.01
N SER A 64 -24.31 7.24 7.97
CA SER A 64 -23.69 8.27 7.15
C SER A 64 -22.17 8.15 7.28
N THR A 65 -21.48 7.92 6.17
CA THR A 65 -20.02 7.83 6.11
C THR A 65 -19.42 9.18 6.51
N ASN A 66 -18.53 9.16 7.51
CA ASN A 66 -17.63 10.26 7.80
C ASN A 66 -16.38 10.06 6.93
N TYR A 67 -15.91 11.09 6.22
CA TYR A 67 -14.76 11.03 5.31
C TYR A 67 -13.43 10.61 5.97
N ASN A 68 -13.40 10.43 7.30
CA ASN A 68 -12.25 9.98 8.05
C ASN A 68 -12.00 8.45 8.02
N ASN A 69 -12.91 7.66 7.42
CA ASN A 69 -12.88 6.19 7.49
C ASN A 69 -12.61 5.49 6.15
N ILE A 70 -12.08 6.21 5.15
CA ILE A 70 -12.09 5.73 3.76
C ILE A 70 -11.16 4.52 3.54
N ILE A 71 -10.07 4.40 4.31
CA ILE A 71 -9.15 3.24 4.26
C ILE A 71 -9.87 1.90 4.54
N LEU A 72 -11.00 1.92 5.25
CA LEU A 72 -11.76 0.70 5.58
C LEU A 72 -12.67 0.19 4.46
N LEU A 73 -12.95 1.05 3.48
CA LEU A 73 -13.57 0.63 2.24
C LEU A 73 -12.52 0.14 1.24
N CYS A 74 -11.23 0.31 1.57
CA CYS A 74 -10.18 -0.02 0.64
C CYS A 74 -10.01 -1.53 0.53
N PHE A 75 -9.90 -2.03 -0.70
CA PHE A 75 -9.76 -3.46 -0.97
C PHE A 75 -8.32 -3.85 -1.28
N SER A 76 -7.46 -2.90 -1.64
CA SER A 76 -6.09 -3.15 -2.03
C SER A 76 -5.08 -2.15 -1.47
N LEU A 77 -3.87 -2.66 -1.22
CA LEU A 77 -2.67 -1.87 -0.97
C LEU A 77 -1.91 -1.74 -2.29
N GLY A 78 -1.82 -0.52 -2.80
CA GLY A 78 -1.00 -0.14 -3.94
C GLY A 78 0.39 0.29 -3.50
N ILE A 79 1.41 -0.23 -4.19
CA ILE A 79 2.79 0.22 -4.05
C ILE A 79 3.30 0.58 -5.44
N THR A 80 3.60 1.85 -5.66
CA THR A 80 4.06 2.35 -6.97
C THR A 80 5.46 2.94 -6.88
N VAL A 81 6.37 2.48 -7.73
CA VAL A 81 7.71 3.02 -7.90
C VAL A 81 7.68 4.13 -8.94
N PHE A 82 8.24 5.28 -8.59
CA PHE A 82 8.38 6.44 -9.46
C PHE A 82 9.84 6.88 -9.53
N HIS A 83 10.22 7.50 -10.65
CA HIS A 83 11.42 8.30 -10.74
C HIS A 83 11.11 9.76 -10.40
N ASP A 84 11.79 10.28 -9.38
CA ASP A 84 11.73 11.68 -8.96
C ASP A 84 12.28 12.59 -10.08
N ALA A 85 11.37 13.25 -10.80
CA ALA A 85 11.71 14.03 -11.98
C ALA A 85 12.10 15.46 -11.57
N ALA A 86 13.09 16.03 -12.25
CA ALA A 86 13.48 17.42 -12.00
C ALA A 86 12.33 18.43 -12.27
N ILE A 87 11.37 18.05 -13.12
CA ILE A 87 10.18 18.84 -13.44
C ILE A 87 8.97 17.88 -13.41
N PRO A 88 7.99 18.11 -12.51
CA PRO A 88 6.80 17.26 -12.41
C PRO A 88 5.98 17.16 -13.72
N PRO A 89 5.21 16.08 -13.92
CA PRO A 89 5.00 14.97 -12.98
C PRO A 89 6.20 14.00 -12.90
N ASP A 90 6.27 13.25 -11.78
CA ASP A 90 7.24 12.17 -11.61
C ASP A 90 6.90 11.00 -12.55
N ASP A 91 7.92 10.34 -13.08
CA ASP A 91 7.74 9.28 -14.08
C ASP A 91 7.39 7.94 -13.40
N PHE A 92 6.30 7.31 -13.83
CA PHE A 92 5.95 5.96 -13.40
C PHE A 92 7.01 4.96 -13.87
N VAL A 93 7.44 4.06 -12.97
CA VAL A 93 8.41 3.00 -13.27
C VAL A 93 7.73 1.64 -13.26
N ALA A 94 7.12 1.27 -12.13
CA ALA A 94 6.47 -0.02 -11.93
C ALA A 94 5.54 0.03 -10.72
N ASN A 95 4.65 -0.95 -10.57
CA ASN A 95 3.80 -1.06 -9.38
C ASN A 95 3.54 -2.51 -8.98
N CYS A 96 2.98 -2.68 -7.79
CA CYS A 96 2.23 -3.87 -7.43
C CYS A 96 0.99 -3.47 -6.63
N THR A 97 -0.01 -4.35 -6.68
CA THR A 97 -1.25 -4.19 -5.94
C THR A 97 -1.50 -5.48 -5.18
N ILE A 98 -1.66 -5.37 -3.86
CA ILE A 98 -1.88 -6.51 -2.98
C ILE A 98 -3.27 -6.37 -2.37
N PRO A 99 -4.22 -7.27 -2.67
CA PRO A 99 -5.51 -7.29 -2.00
C PRO A 99 -5.32 -7.42 -0.48
N PHE A 100 -6.08 -6.65 0.32
CA PHE A 100 -6.03 -6.79 1.77
C PHE A 100 -6.47 -8.18 2.23
N GLU A 101 -7.37 -8.84 1.49
CA GLU A 101 -7.75 -10.23 1.74
C GLU A 101 -6.54 -11.17 1.75
N ASP A 102 -5.62 -11.02 0.79
CA ASP A 102 -4.40 -11.83 0.73
C ASP A 102 -3.46 -11.55 1.90
N LEU A 103 -3.40 -10.29 2.37
CA LEU A 103 -2.60 -9.91 3.53
C LEU A 103 -3.20 -10.43 4.84
N MET A 104 -4.53 -10.48 4.94
CA MET A 104 -5.25 -10.96 6.12
C MET A 104 -5.18 -12.48 6.29
N HIS A 105 -5.06 -13.23 5.18
CA HIS A 105 -4.97 -14.69 5.19
C HIS A 105 -3.54 -15.22 5.29
N ARG A 106 -2.52 -14.35 5.22
CA ARG A 106 -1.12 -14.75 5.41
C ARG A 106 -0.81 -15.05 6.87
N ASP A 107 0.03 -16.07 7.07
CA ASP A 107 0.65 -16.31 8.36
C ASP A 107 1.55 -15.13 8.77
N LYS A 108 1.58 -14.82 10.06
CA LYS A 108 2.38 -13.67 10.58
C LYS A 108 3.87 -13.78 10.24
N ASP A 109 4.41 -15.00 10.24
CA ASP A 109 5.81 -15.24 9.89
C ASP A 109 6.08 -15.12 8.38
N ALA A 110 5.03 -15.02 7.56
CA ALA A 110 5.08 -14.83 6.10
C ALA A 110 4.79 -13.39 5.66
N MET A 111 4.79 -12.43 6.59
CA MET A 111 4.56 -11.02 6.33
C MET A 111 5.81 -10.23 5.91
N ASP A 112 6.95 -10.90 5.77
CA ASP A 112 8.23 -10.38 5.25
C ASP A 112 8.55 -11.15 3.95
N PHE A 113 8.27 -10.54 2.80
CA PHE A 113 8.24 -11.25 1.52
C PHE A 113 8.59 -10.37 0.31
N TRP A 114 8.98 -11.02 -0.77
CA TRP A 114 9.17 -10.38 -2.08
C TRP A 114 7.86 -10.37 -2.87
N VAL A 115 7.55 -9.23 -3.49
CA VAL A 115 6.50 -9.09 -4.50
C VAL A 115 7.11 -8.77 -5.85
N ASP A 116 6.50 -9.27 -6.91
CA ASP A 116 6.85 -8.89 -8.27
C ASP A 116 6.21 -7.54 -8.59
N LEU A 117 6.96 -6.68 -9.27
CA LEU A 117 6.45 -5.42 -9.81
C LEU A 117 6.11 -5.60 -11.29
N GLU A 118 5.03 -4.96 -11.75
CA GLU A 118 4.68 -4.87 -13.16
C GLU A 118 5.11 -3.50 -13.72
N PRO A 119 5.72 -3.43 -14.92
CA PRO A 119 5.96 -4.53 -15.85
C PRO A 119 7.17 -5.43 -15.49
N HIS A 120 8.06 -4.97 -14.61
CA HIS A 120 9.25 -5.72 -14.20
C HIS A 120 9.83 -5.20 -12.88
N GLY A 121 10.57 -6.07 -12.19
CA GLY A 121 11.26 -5.77 -10.93
C GLY A 121 10.68 -6.58 -9.78
N LYS A 122 11.29 -6.47 -8.60
CA LYS A 122 10.79 -7.05 -7.36
C LYS A 122 11.01 -6.07 -6.22
N LEU A 123 10.11 -6.08 -5.25
CA LEU A 123 10.20 -5.28 -4.05
C LEU A 123 10.10 -6.18 -2.81
N HIS A 124 10.97 -5.96 -1.83
CA HIS A 124 10.89 -6.64 -0.54
C HIS A 124 10.05 -5.80 0.42
N LEU A 125 8.99 -6.40 0.95
CA LEU A 125 8.02 -5.74 1.81
C LEU A 125 7.87 -6.50 3.12
N LYS A 126 7.75 -5.73 4.20
CA LYS A 126 7.29 -6.25 5.49
C LYS A 126 6.04 -5.49 5.94
N ILE A 127 4.93 -6.20 6.13
CA ILE A 127 3.62 -5.60 6.42
C ILE A 127 3.05 -6.16 7.71
N ASP A 128 2.79 -5.31 8.71
CA ASP A 128 2.14 -5.75 9.95
C ASP A 128 0.70 -5.20 10.03
N LEU A 129 -0.30 -6.08 9.92
CA LEU A 129 -1.70 -5.73 10.16
C LEU A 129 -2.07 -5.98 11.62
N LYS A 130 -2.35 -4.92 12.39
CA LYS A 130 -2.74 -5.00 13.80
C LYS A 130 -4.19 -4.59 13.98
N TRP A 131 -5.00 -5.53 14.48
CA TRP A 131 -6.37 -5.23 14.90
C TRP A 131 -6.40 -4.93 16.40
N ASN A 132 -6.79 -3.70 16.76
CA ASN A 132 -7.14 -3.41 18.14
C ASN A 132 -8.54 -3.98 18.41
N SER A 133 -8.60 -5.21 18.92
CA SER A 133 -9.82 -5.67 19.58
C SER A 133 -9.95 -4.87 20.87
N GLN A 134 -10.89 -3.92 20.93
CA GLN A 134 -11.40 -3.53 22.24
C GLN A 134 -11.94 -4.80 22.88
N GLY A 135 -11.29 -5.22 23.96
CA GLY A 135 -11.67 -6.39 24.73
C GLY A 135 -13.14 -6.28 25.15
N MET A 136 -13.88 -7.37 24.93
CA MET A 136 -15.08 -7.64 25.72
C MET A 136 -14.68 -7.94 27.16
#